data_AF-A0A535EGU0-F1
#
_entry.id   AF-A0A535EGU0-F1
#
_cell.length_a   1.000
_cell.length_b   1.000
_cell.length_c   1.000
_cell.angle_alpha   90.00
_cell.angle_beta   90.00
_cell.angle_gamma   90.00
#
_symmetry.space_group_name_H-M   'P 1'
#
loop_
_entity.id
_entity.type
_entity.pdbx_description
1 polymer ?
#
loop_
_entity_poly.entity_id
_entity_poly.type
_entity_poly.pdbx_seq_one_letter_code
_entity_poly.pdbx_strand_id
1 'polypeptide(L)'
;MTDDRTLYVGTDHALYRARPRDDGRWRAEGLALAGLGGVRGLVIDPDDPRRWWACTADTGVLVTRDAGVMWRECNRGIDRLAGWCLARDPRTGELWYGAEPASLYRSGDGGETWTACSGIDDPAEPPEWGERPPADERRVRHVALSPGGLVLAAVEEGWLVRSEDGGASWTRIRDGLDRDCHAATLLPGDPDTVLVSTGAGVHRSEDGGRTFEPSSDGLRHPYVTRVVVHPDRPEVAFTAASRCGPRASAGRPEGAGGACYRSDDGGRAWWRLTGGLPDLMRPAPTCVAGDPGDPDSFYVGTDDGSVWLTEDGGETFGIAVEGIQGWVRHLLLARR
;
A
#
# COMPACT_ATOMS: atom_id res chain seq x y z
N MET A 1 21.92 22.96 -1.87
CA MET A 1 20.76 22.86 -0.96
C MET A 1 20.72 21.42 -0.51
N THR A 2 20.73 21.16 0.80
CA THR A 2 20.65 19.79 1.32
C THR A 2 19.25 19.25 1.05
N ASP A 3 19.18 18.11 0.38
CA ASP A 3 17.95 17.36 0.18
C ASP A 3 17.27 17.08 1.52
N ASP A 4 16.02 17.53 1.67
CA ASP A 4 15.24 17.50 2.90
C ASP A 4 14.41 16.21 3.04
N ARG A 5 14.42 15.35 2.02
CA ARG A 5 13.63 14.13 1.98
C ARG A 5 14.04 13.18 3.10
N THR A 6 13.03 12.63 3.75
CA THR A 6 13.17 11.51 4.68
C THR A 6 12.21 10.40 4.26
N LEU A 7 12.75 9.23 3.96
CA LEU A 7 11.98 8.05 3.60
C LEU A 7 11.86 7.14 4.83
N TYR A 8 10.64 6.82 5.23
CA TYR A 8 10.36 5.82 6.25
C TYR A 8 10.08 4.49 5.58
N VAL A 9 10.83 3.47 5.98
CA VAL A 9 10.79 2.13 5.39
C VAL A 9 10.34 1.15 6.47
N GLY A 10 9.09 0.72 6.39
CA GLY A 10 8.56 -0.35 7.22
C GLY A 10 8.91 -1.71 6.62
N THR A 11 9.54 -2.57 7.40
CA THR A 11 9.85 -3.95 6.98
C THR A 11 9.19 -4.96 7.91
N ASP A 12 9.25 -6.23 7.54
CA ASP A 12 8.83 -7.33 8.44
C ASP A 12 9.68 -7.43 9.72
N HIS A 13 10.79 -6.69 9.80
CA HIS A 13 11.69 -6.70 10.95
C HIS A 13 11.61 -5.42 11.80
N ALA A 14 11.59 -4.24 11.17
CA ALA A 14 11.64 -2.97 11.88
C ALA A 14 11.12 -1.79 11.03
N LEU A 15 11.03 -0.62 11.65
CA LEU A 15 10.91 0.66 10.96
C LEU A 15 12.30 1.26 10.77
N TYR A 16 12.63 1.73 9.57
CA TYR A 16 13.85 2.45 9.28
C TYR A 16 13.54 3.88 8.84
N ARG A 17 14.45 4.80 9.18
CA ARG A 17 14.50 6.15 8.62
C ARG A 17 15.68 6.24 7.68
N ALA A 18 15.43 6.52 6.41
CA ALA A 18 16.44 6.70 5.38
C ALA A 18 16.54 8.17 4.97
N ARG A 19 17.77 8.67 4.81
CA ARG A 19 18.04 10.02 4.31
C ARG A 19 19.09 10.02 3.21
N PRO A 20 18.97 10.88 2.18
CA PRO A 20 19.96 11.03 1.13
C PRO A 20 21.31 11.46 1.68
N ARG A 21 22.38 11.08 0.98
CA ARG A 21 23.76 11.49 1.24
C ARG A 21 24.34 12.15 -0.01
N ASP A 22 25.46 12.84 0.17
CA ASP A 22 26.17 13.52 -0.93
C ASP A 22 26.68 12.58 -2.04
N ASP A 23 26.80 11.27 -1.76
CA ASP A 23 27.21 10.24 -2.72
C ASP A 23 26.06 9.64 -3.54
N GLY A 24 24.85 10.18 -3.39
CA GLY A 24 23.63 9.72 -4.07
C GLY A 24 22.97 8.49 -3.44
N ARG A 25 23.59 7.86 -2.44
CA ARG A 25 22.98 6.75 -1.68
C ARG A 25 22.24 7.27 -0.46
N TRP A 26 21.34 6.45 0.09
CA TRP A 26 20.63 6.80 1.32
C TRP A 26 21.22 6.06 2.51
N ARG A 27 21.32 6.75 3.66
CA ARG A 27 21.67 6.14 4.93
C ARG A 27 20.39 5.77 5.67
N ALA A 28 20.17 4.47 5.88
CA ALA A 28 19.09 3.95 6.71
C ALA A 28 19.55 3.75 8.16
N GLU A 29 18.71 4.14 9.12
CA GLU A 29 18.87 3.87 10.54
C GLU A 29 17.58 3.26 11.11
N GLY A 30 17.72 2.24 11.95
CA GLY A 30 16.57 1.61 12.62
C GLY A 30 15.94 2.55 13.65
N LEU A 31 14.61 2.62 13.67
CA LEU A 31 13.82 3.32 14.67
C LEU A 31 13.28 2.34 15.72
N ALA A 32 12.80 2.90 16.84
CA ALA A 32 12.11 2.11 17.85
C ALA A 32 10.83 1.55 17.22
N LEU A 33 10.74 0.22 17.14
CA LEU A 33 9.63 -0.65 16.68
C LEU A 33 10.16 -2.07 16.41
N ALA A 34 11.48 -2.24 16.34
CA ALA A 34 12.10 -3.56 16.30
C ALA A 34 11.60 -4.45 17.46
N GLY A 35 11.13 -5.64 17.14
CA GLY A 35 10.55 -6.59 18.09
C GLY A 35 9.06 -6.40 18.40
N LEU A 36 8.38 -5.42 17.78
CA LEU A 36 6.92 -5.18 17.90
C LEU A 36 6.14 -5.63 16.65
N GLY A 37 6.69 -6.60 15.92
CA GLY A 37 6.14 -7.13 14.67
C GLY A 37 6.49 -6.30 13.43
N GLY A 38 6.25 -6.88 12.25
CA GLY A 38 6.54 -6.25 10.96
C GLY A 38 5.67 -5.02 10.70
N VAL A 39 6.25 -3.90 10.27
CA VAL A 39 5.56 -2.62 10.09
C VAL A 39 4.91 -2.56 8.70
N ARG A 40 3.58 -2.51 8.66
CA ARG A 40 2.79 -2.63 7.40
C ARG A 40 2.04 -1.35 7.01
N GLY A 41 1.89 -0.40 7.94
CA GLY A 41 1.29 0.90 7.67
C GLY A 41 1.85 1.95 8.62
N LEU A 42 2.04 3.16 8.11
CA LEU A 42 2.54 4.31 8.86
C LEU A 42 1.76 5.56 8.44
N VAL A 43 1.33 6.35 9.41
CA VAL A 43 0.64 7.62 9.19
C VAL A 43 1.26 8.68 10.11
N ILE A 44 1.66 9.80 9.54
CA ILE A 44 2.13 10.99 10.27
C ILE A 44 0.96 11.96 10.39
N ASP A 45 0.72 12.49 11.59
CA ASP A 45 -0.27 13.55 11.78
C ASP A 45 0.23 14.85 11.12
N PRO A 46 -0.48 15.40 10.12
CA PRO A 46 -0.08 16.66 9.48
C PRO A 46 -0.14 17.85 10.45
N ASP A 47 -0.97 17.76 11.48
CA ASP A 47 -1.17 18.82 12.47
C ASP A 47 -0.14 18.77 13.62
N ASP A 48 0.47 17.60 13.85
CA ASP A 48 1.54 17.40 14.83
C ASP A 48 2.56 16.36 14.29
N PRO A 49 3.68 16.80 13.68
CA PRO A 49 4.67 15.89 13.12
C PRO A 49 5.42 15.07 14.18
N ARG A 50 5.11 15.21 15.47
CA ARG A 50 5.59 14.31 16.53
C ARG A 50 4.62 13.15 16.79
N ARG A 51 3.35 13.25 16.38
CA ARG A 51 2.32 12.25 16.59
C ARG A 51 2.13 11.39 15.35
N TRP A 52 2.51 10.12 15.44
CA TRP A 52 2.33 9.17 14.33
C TRP A 52 1.60 7.93 14.81
N TRP A 53 1.06 7.18 13.86
CA TRP A 53 0.50 5.86 14.09
C TRP A 53 1.14 4.86 13.15
N ALA A 54 1.35 3.65 13.65
CA ALA A 54 1.85 2.53 12.87
C ALA A 54 0.96 1.31 13.12
N CYS A 55 0.72 0.51 12.09
CA CYS A 55 0.15 -0.82 12.26
C CYS A 55 1.21 -1.89 12.01
N THR A 56 1.23 -2.91 12.87
CA THR A 56 2.19 -4.02 12.77
C THR A 56 1.49 -5.36 12.54
N ALA A 57 2.28 -6.34 12.12
CA ALA A 57 1.83 -7.68 11.81
C ALA A 57 1.26 -8.43 13.03
N ASP A 58 1.60 -8.02 14.26
CA ASP A 58 1.34 -8.81 15.47
C ASP A 58 0.79 -7.99 16.65
N THR A 59 0.91 -6.66 16.64
CA THR A 59 0.66 -5.81 17.81
C THR A 59 -0.48 -4.80 17.58
N GLY A 60 -1.20 -4.90 16.47
CA GLY A 60 -2.28 -3.97 16.15
C GLY A 60 -1.75 -2.59 15.78
N VAL A 61 -2.31 -1.56 16.40
CA VAL A 61 -1.95 -0.15 16.17
C VAL A 61 -1.15 0.39 17.36
N LEU A 62 -0.06 1.07 17.04
CA LEU A 62 0.76 1.82 17.98
C LEU A 62 0.73 3.30 17.64
N VAL A 63 0.88 4.13 18.67
CA VAL A 63 1.01 5.58 18.57
C VAL A 63 2.33 6.05 19.19
N THR A 64 2.98 7.00 18.54
CA THR A 64 4.09 7.79 19.09
C THR A 64 3.66 9.24 19.25
N ARG A 65 4.26 9.96 20.20
CA ARG A 65 4.10 11.42 20.40
C ARG A 65 5.45 12.16 20.46
N ASP A 66 6.50 11.46 20.09
CA ASP A 66 7.89 11.92 20.12
C ASP A 66 8.63 11.57 18.82
N ALA A 67 7.91 11.57 17.69
CA ALA A 67 8.44 11.33 16.34
C ALA A 67 9.16 9.97 16.20
N GLY A 68 8.57 8.93 16.78
CA GLY A 68 9.02 7.54 16.64
C GLY A 68 10.13 7.12 17.60
N VAL A 69 10.39 7.88 18.67
CA VAL A 69 11.36 7.50 19.71
C VAL A 69 10.77 6.45 20.64
N MET A 70 9.49 6.60 21.03
CA MET A 70 8.74 5.60 21.78
C MET A 70 7.36 5.38 21.20
N TRP A 71 6.88 4.15 21.33
CA TRP A 71 5.58 3.71 20.83
C TRP A 71 4.77 3.08 21.95
N ARG A 72 3.45 3.26 21.88
CA ARG A 72 2.49 2.65 22.81
C ARG A 72 1.34 2.07 22.02
N GLU A 73 0.90 0.89 22.41
CA GLU A 73 -0.32 0.30 21.85
C GLU A 73 -1.52 1.20 22.10
N CYS A 74 -2.40 1.29 21.10
CA CYS A 74 -3.65 2.02 21.18
C CYS A 74 -4.80 1.18 20.59
N ASN A 75 -4.96 -0.03 21.15
CA ASN A 75 -5.79 -1.11 20.60
C ASN A 75 -7.20 -1.23 21.23
N ARG A 76 -7.68 -0.24 21.99
CA ARG A 76 -8.97 -0.37 22.68
C ARG A 76 -10.11 -0.49 21.66
N GLY A 77 -10.75 -1.65 21.60
CA GLY A 77 -11.81 -1.96 20.64
C GLY A 77 -11.35 -2.72 19.39
N ILE A 78 -10.04 -2.99 19.27
CA ILE A 78 -9.48 -3.88 18.25
C ILE A 78 -9.37 -5.29 18.83
N ASP A 79 -10.02 -6.26 18.19
CA ASP A 79 -9.96 -7.68 18.56
C ASP A 79 -9.20 -8.54 17.52
N ARG A 80 -8.66 -7.92 16.46
CA ARG A 80 -7.75 -8.53 15.48
C ARG A 80 -6.49 -7.69 15.37
N LEU A 81 -5.38 -8.19 15.92
CA LEU A 81 -4.13 -7.44 16.03
C LEU A 81 -3.20 -7.62 14.82
N ALA A 82 -3.50 -8.56 13.92
CA ALA A 82 -2.68 -8.78 12.74
C ALA A 82 -2.95 -7.70 11.69
N GLY A 83 -2.24 -6.57 11.81
CA GLY A 83 -2.45 -5.39 10.97
C GLY A 83 -1.94 -5.56 9.56
N TRP A 84 -2.61 -4.92 8.61
CA TRP A 84 -2.27 -4.95 7.19
C TRP A 84 -2.23 -3.57 6.55
N CYS A 85 -3.10 -2.66 6.97
CA CYS A 85 -3.04 -1.27 6.52
C CYS A 85 -3.53 -0.31 7.58
N LEU A 86 -3.08 0.94 7.45
CA LEU A 86 -3.51 2.08 8.24
C LEU A 86 -3.70 3.27 7.30
N ALA A 87 -4.81 3.97 7.43
CA ALA A 87 -5.11 5.19 6.68
C ALA A 87 -5.70 6.26 7.60
N ARG A 88 -5.56 7.52 7.20
CA ARG A 88 -6.19 8.68 7.86
C ARG A 88 -6.96 9.45 6.81
N ASP A 89 -8.21 9.79 7.12
CA ASP A 89 -8.99 10.71 6.30
C ASP A 89 -8.35 12.12 6.42
N PRO A 90 -7.89 12.73 5.32
CA PRO A 90 -7.24 14.04 5.37
C PRO A 90 -8.20 15.17 5.79
N ARG A 91 -9.53 14.98 5.65
CA ARG A 91 -10.54 16.00 5.98
C ARG A 91 -11.01 15.89 7.43
N THR A 92 -11.24 14.67 7.92
CA THR A 92 -11.83 14.45 9.25
C THR A 92 -10.81 14.06 10.31
N GLY A 93 -9.64 13.57 9.91
CA GLY A 93 -8.67 12.98 10.82
C GLY A 93 -9.05 11.59 11.33
N GLU A 94 -10.15 11.00 10.86
CA GLU A 94 -10.56 9.64 11.23
C GLU A 94 -9.52 8.63 10.75
N LEU A 95 -9.13 7.71 11.63
CA LEU A 95 -8.18 6.64 11.34
C LEU A 95 -8.93 5.37 10.95
N TRP A 96 -8.36 4.63 10.00
CA TRP A 96 -8.88 3.38 9.48
C TRP A 96 -7.81 2.30 9.55
N TYR A 97 -8.12 1.17 10.17
CA TYR A 97 -7.20 0.06 10.41
C TYR A 97 -7.76 -1.23 9.81
N GLY A 98 -7.02 -1.83 8.88
CA GLY A 98 -7.34 -3.10 8.26
C GLY A 98 -6.50 -4.25 8.83
N ALA A 99 -7.14 -5.40 9.07
CA ALA A 99 -6.53 -6.54 9.75
C ALA A 99 -6.79 -7.89 9.04
N GLU A 100 -6.13 -8.92 9.57
CA GLU A 100 -6.31 -10.35 9.28
C GLU A 100 -6.83 -11.10 10.53
N PRO A 101 -7.83 -11.99 10.40
CA PRO A 101 -8.70 -12.19 9.24
C PRO A 101 -9.43 -10.90 8.83
N ALA A 102 -9.85 -10.80 7.58
CA ALA A 102 -10.40 -9.58 6.96
C ALA A 102 -11.39 -8.86 7.88
N SER A 103 -10.92 -7.77 8.48
CA SER A 103 -11.65 -6.92 9.42
C SER A 103 -11.21 -5.48 9.23
N LEU A 104 -12.13 -4.53 9.42
CA LEU A 104 -11.86 -3.11 9.31
C LEU A 104 -12.36 -2.38 10.55
N TYR A 105 -11.55 -1.48 11.07
CA TYR A 105 -11.87 -0.68 12.26
C TYR A 105 -11.69 0.79 11.93
N ARG A 106 -12.48 1.65 12.58
CA ARG A 106 -12.35 3.10 12.49
C ARG A 106 -12.25 3.77 13.85
N SER A 107 -11.57 4.91 13.90
CA SER A 107 -11.38 5.71 15.11
C SER A 107 -11.47 7.20 14.80
N GLY A 108 -12.41 7.87 15.47
CA GLY A 108 -12.61 9.33 15.36
C GLY A 108 -11.91 10.15 16.46
N ASP A 109 -11.22 9.49 17.40
CA ASP A 109 -10.55 10.12 18.55
C ASP A 109 -9.01 10.03 18.47
N GLY A 110 -8.49 9.78 17.26
CA GLY A 110 -7.05 9.67 17.02
C GLY A 110 -6.43 8.39 17.57
N GLY A 111 -7.19 7.29 17.54
CA GLY A 111 -6.75 5.95 17.89
C GLY A 111 -6.91 5.59 19.36
N GLU A 112 -7.58 6.42 20.17
CA GLU A 112 -7.82 6.09 21.58
C GLU A 112 -8.85 4.98 21.74
N THR A 113 -9.89 4.98 20.89
CA THR A 113 -10.88 3.92 20.77
C THR A 113 -11.16 3.58 19.31
N TRP A 114 -11.45 2.30 19.07
CA TRP A 114 -11.74 1.77 17.74
C TRP A 114 -13.10 1.07 17.73
N THR A 115 -13.82 1.24 16.62
CA THR A 115 -15.10 0.55 16.36
C THR A 115 -14.94 -0.33 15.13
N ALA A 116 -15.27 -1.61 15.26
CA ALA A 116 -15.29 -2.54 14.13
C ALA A 116 -16.42 -2.18 13.15
N CYS A 117 -16.12 -2.25 11.85
CA CYS A 117 -17.09 -2.10 10.77
C CYS A 117 -17.74 -3.46 10.50
N SER A 118 -19.07 -3.52 10.55
CA SER A 118 -19.82 -4.73 10.22
C SER A 118 -19.90 -4.97 8.71
N GLY A 119 -19.94 -6.23 8.27
CA GLY A 119 -20.17 -6.59 6.85
C GLY A 119 -18.90 -6.74 6.02
N ILE A 120 -17.72 -6.57 6.62
CA ILE A 120 -16.42 -6.78 5.98
C ILE A 120 -16.05 -8.27 5.99
N ASP A 121 -16.32 -8.93 7.12
CA ASP A 121 -15.94 -10.29 7.47
C ASP A 121 -16.86 -11.37 6.90
N ASP A 122 -17.92 -10.97 6.19
CA ASP A 122 -18.93 -11.83 5.58
C ASP A 122 -18.29 -13.09 4.96
N PRO A 123 -18.72 -14.30 5.37
CA PRO A 123 -18.06 -15.55 5.01
C PRO A 123 -17.85 -15.64 3.50
N ALA A 124 -16.61 -15.92 3.10
CA ALA A 124 -16.28 -16.18 1.70
C ALA A 124 -17.24 -17.23 1.16
N GLU A 125 -17.88 -16.94 0.02
CA GLU A 125 -18.56 -17.98 -0.74
C GLU A 125 -17.53 -19.04 -1.12
N PRO A 126 -17.85 -20.34 -0.99
CA PRO A 126 -16.96 -21.39 -1.46
C PRO A 126 -16.71 -21.18 -2.97
N PRO A 127 -15.48 -21.40 -3.47
CA PRO A 127 -15.23 -21.26 -4.89
C PRO A 127 -16.10 -22.25 -5.69
N GLU A 128 -16.48 -21.89 -6.93
CA GLU A 128 -17.33 -22.73 -7.81
C GLU A 128 -16.78 -24.15 -8.04
N TRP A 129 -15.49 -24.39 -7.78
CA TRP A 129 -14.79 -25.66 -8.09
C TRP A 129 -13.95 -26.25 -6.95
N GLY A 130 -14.16 -25.89 -5.68
CA GLY A 130 -13.35 -26.50 -4.62
C GLY A 130 -13.59 -26.05 -3.18
N GLU A 131 -12.73 -26.54 -2.29
CA GLU A 131 -12.74 -26.21 -0.87
C GLU A 131 -12.47 -24.72 -0.65
N ARG A 132 -13.12 -24.16 0.38
CA ARG A 132 -12.96 -22.75 0.79
C ARG A 132 -11.48 -22.51 1.11
N PRO A 133 -10.81 -21.46 0.59
CA PRO A 133 -9.57 -21.02 1.20
C PRO A 133 -9.86 -20.78 2.70
N PRO A 134 -8.95 -21.14 3.62
CA PRO A 134 -9.18 -20.94 5.04
C PRO A 134 -9.62 -19.47 5.26
N ALA A 135 -10.78 -19.25 5.91
CA ALA A 135 -11.36 -17.91 6.08
C ALA A 135 -10.42 -16.94 6.83
N ASP A 136 -9.47 -17.54 7.52
CA ASP A 136 -8.33 -17.03 8.26
C ASP A 136 -7.18 -16.48 7.39
N GLU A 137 -7.20 -16.65 6.06
CA GLU A 137 -6.17 -16.10 5.16
C GLU A 137 -6.56 -14.79 4.46
N ARG A 138 -7.84 -14.39 4.50
CA ARG A 138 -8.28 -13.11 3.92
C ARG A 138 -7.81 -11.94 4.78
N ARG A 139 -7.46 -10.83 4.14
CA ARG A 139 -6.94 -9.64 4.83
C ARG A 139 -7.34 -8.36 4.11
N VAL A 140 -7.64 -7.31 4.88
CA VAL A 140 -7.84 -5.96 4.31
C VAL A 140 -6.45 -5.36 4.04
N ARG A 141 -6.04 -5.31 2.78
CA ARG A 141 -4.68 -4.88 2.38
C ARG A 141 -4.52 -3.39 2.24
N HIS A 142 -5.60 -2.68 1.93
CA HIS A 142 -5.56 -1.26 1.70
C HIS A 142 -6.94 -0.64 1.86
N VAL A 143 -6.97 0.63 2.27
CA VAL A 143 -8.19 1.44 2.37
C VAL A 143 -7.93 2.76 1.65
N ALA A 144 -8.80 3.11 0.71
CA ALA A 144 -8.84 4.41 0.06
C ALA A 144 -10.03 5.21 0.57
N LEU A 145 -9.77 6.48 0.88
CA LEU A 145 -10.72 7.39 1.51
C LEU A 145 -10.91 8.61 0.61
N SER A 146 -12.16 8.93 0.30
CA SER A 146 -12.54 10.14 -0.41
C SER A 146 -13.14 11.17 0.55
N PRO A 147 -12.88 12.48 0.37
CA PRO A 147 -13.50 13.53 1.18
C PRO A 147 -15.03 13.50 1.20
N GLY A 148 -15.67 12.94 0.16
CA GLY A 148 -17.12 12.81 0.01
C GLY A 148 -17.77 11.66 0.82
N GLY A 149 -16.99 10.91 1.62
CA GLY A 149 -17.50 9.80 2.42
C GLY A 149 -17.44 8.44 1.71
N LEU A 150 -16.96 8.40 0.47
CA LEU A 150 -16.65 7.14 -0.22
C LEU A 150 -15.44 6.47 0.44
N VAL A 151 -15.61 5.22 0.86
CA VAL A 151 -14.57 4.36 1.40
C VAL A 151 -14.48 3.10 0.56
N LEU A 152 -13.27 2.75 0.13
CA LEU A 152 -12.98 1.53 -0.60
C LEU A 152 -11.97 0.72 0.19
N ALA A 153 -12.29 -0.52 0.55
CA ALA A 153 -11.36 -1.44 1.19
C ALA A 153 -11.07 -2.62 0.26
N ALA A 154 -9.79 -2.80 -0.07
CA ALA A 154 -9.30 -3.90 -0.88
C ALA A 154 -9.06 -5.12 0.01
N VAL A 155 -9.85 -6.18 -0.20
CA VAL A 155 -9.73 -7.43 0.54
C VAL A 155 -9.06 -8.48 -0.35
N GLU A 156 -7.89 -8.96 0.08
CA GLU A 156 -7.19 -10.04 -0.59
C GLU A 156 -8.05 -11.30 -0.54
N GLU A 157 -8.25 -11.94 -1.68
CA GLU A 157 -9.14 -13.08 -1.86
C GLU A 157 -10.59 -12.85 -1.35
N GLY A 158 -11.04 -11.59 -1.28
CA GLY A 158 -12.30 -11.19 -0.64
C GLY A 158 -13.07 -10.07 -1.34
N TRP A 159 -12.63 -9.67 -2.54
CA TRP A 159 -13.18 -8.59 -3.37
C TRP A 159 -12.97 -7.18 -2.80
N LEU A 160 -13.26 -6.17 -3.61
CA LEU A 160 -13.38 -4.80 -3.14
C LEU A 160 -14.70 -4.64 -2.38
N VAL A 161 -14.65 -4.02 -1.20
CA VAL A 161 -15.84 -3.58 -0.48
C VAL A 161 -15.89 -2.06 -0.45
N ARG A 162 -17.07 -1.52 -0.74
CA ARG A 162 -17.32 -0.11 -1.00
C ARG A 162 -18.40 0.42 -0.08
N SER A 163 -18.19 1.60 0.48
CA SER A 163 -19.17 2.34 1.27
C SER A 163 -19.32 3.75 0.73
N GLU A 164 -20.54 4.26 0.68
CA GLU A 164 -20.85 5.66 0.31
C GLU A 164 -21.22 6.53 1.53
N ASP A 165 -21.29 5.93 2.72
CA ASP A 165 -21.85 6.52 3.93
C ASP A 165 -20.82 6.57 5.08
N GLY A 166 -19.53 6.67 4.74
CA GLY A 166 -18.45 6.71 5.73
C GLY A 166 -18.27 5.39 6.50
N GLY A 167 -18.56 4.27 5.85
CA GLY A 167 -18.43 2.91 6.37
C GLY A 167 -19.53 2.46 7.33
N ALA A 168 -20.69 3.12 7.31
CA ALA A 168 -21.86 2.64 8.05
C ALA A 168 -22.50 1.41 7.37
N SER A 169 -22.46 1.33 6.03
CA SER A 169 -22.86 0.17 5.25
C SER A 169 -21.89 -0.10 4.09
N TRP A 170 -21.89 -1.34 3.61
CA TRP A 170 -20.91 -1.83 2.65
C TRP A 170 -21.57 -2.62 1.52
N THR A 171 -21.10 -2.40 0.30
CA THR A 171 -21.43 -3.16 -0.91
C THR A 171 -20.19 -3.85 -1.43
N ARG A 172 -20.26 -5.15 -1.69
CA ARG A 172 -19.17 -5.91 -2.28
C ARG A 172 -19.24 -5.81 -3.81
N ILE A 173 -18.12 -5.45 -4.45
CA ILE A 173 -18.03 -5.25 -5.89
C ILE A 173 -17.37 -6.48 -6.52
N ARG A 174 -18.10 -7.16 -7.41
CA ARG A 174 -17.69 -8.44 -8.01
C ARG A 174 -17.56 -8.34 -9.52
N ASP A 175 -18.50 -7.66 -10.16
CA ASP A 175 -18.60 -7.63 -11.61
C ASP A 175 -17.45 -6.81 -12.20
N GLY A 176 -16.72 -7.42 -13.14
CA GLY A 176 -15.61 -6.78 -13.83
C GLY A 176 -14.35 -6.56 -12.99
N LEU A 177 -14.25 -7.20 -11.83
CA LEU A 177 -13.12 -7.08 -10.92
C LEU A 177 -12.59 -8.46 -10.52
N ASP A 178 -11.29 -8.56 -10.26
CA ASP A 178 -10.68 -9.77 -9.71
C ASP A 178 -10.84 -9.83 -8.18
N ARG A 179 -11.05 -11.04 -7.64
CA ARG A 179 -11.32 -11.26 -6.21
C ARG A 179 -10.12 -10.93 -5.31
N ASP A 180 -8.91 -11.01 -5.87
CA ASP A 180 -7.66 -10.83 -5.14
C ASP A 180 -7.23 -9.36 -5.09
N CYS A 181 -8.02 -8.51 -4.44
CA CYS A 181 -7.80 -7.07 -4.42
C CYS A 181 -6.64 -6.67 -3.49
N HIS A 182 -5.62 -6.01 -4.04
CA HIS A 182 -4.43 -5.59 -3.31
C HIS A 182 -4.48 -4.13 -2.83
N ALA A 183 -4.90 -3.20 -3.69
CA ALA A 183 -5.05 -1.79 -3.33
C ALA A 183 -6.07 -1.07 -4.20
N ALA A 184 -6.74 -0.06 -3.63
CA ALA A 184 -7.59 0.88 -4.35
C ALA A 184 -6.93 2.27 -4.37
N THR A 185 -6.99 2.96 -5.51
CA THR A 185 -6.40 4.28 -5.68
C THR A 185 -7.42 5.19 -6.36
N LEU A 186 -7.85 6.23 -5.65
CA LEU A 186 -8.68 7.29 -6.20
C LEU A 186 -7.80 8.27 -6.97
N LEU A 187 -8.22 8.71 -8.16
CA LEU A 187 -7.48 9.72 -8.89
C LEU A 187 -7.64 11.10 -8.22
N PRO A 188 -6.54 11.86 -8.05
CA PRO A 188 -6.62 13.23 -7.55
C PRO A 188 -7.53 14.10 -8.43
N GLY A 189 -8.43 14.87 -7.80
CA GLY A 189 -9.36 15.75 -8.50
C GLY A 189 -10.55 15.06 -9.17
N ASP A 190 -10.56 13.73 -9.29
CA ASP A 190 -11.65 12.94 -9.86
C ASP A 190 -11.88 11.66 -9.04
N PRO A 191 -12.70 11.72 -7.98
CA PRO A 191 -12.98 10.56 -7.14
C PRO A 191 -13.87 9.51 -7.81
N ASP A 192 -14.45 9.80 -8.99
CA ASP A 192 -15.21 8.81 -9.75
C ASP A 192 -14.27 7.88 -10.53
N THR A 193 -13.06 8.34 -10.88
CA THR A 193 -12.04 7.45 -11.43
C THR A 193 -11.28 6.71 -10.32
N VAL A 194 -11.37 5.38 -10.34
CA VAL A 194 -10.71 4.49 -9.37
C VAL A 194 -9.87 3.43 -10.10
N LEU A 195 -8.63 3.24 -9.65
CA LEU A 195 -7.77 2.12 -10.05
C LEU A 195 -7.70 1.09 -8.93
N VAL A 196 -7.89 -0.19 -9.25
CA VAL A 196 -7.73 -1.30 -8.31
C VAL A 196 -6.66 -2.25 -8.83
N SER A 197 -5.57 -2.41 -8.07
CA SER A 197 -4.56 -3.43 -8.34
C SER A 197 -4.96 -4.75 -7.69
N THR A 198 -4.74 -5.85 -8.40
CA THR A 198 -5.12 -7.19 -7.96
C THR A 198 -4.03 -8.23 -8.24
N GLY A 199 -4.29 -9.49 -7.90
CA GLY A 199 -3.46 -10.64 -8.30
C GLY A 199 -3.47 -10.93 -9.80
N ALA A 200 -4.39 -10.31 -10.55
CA ALA A 200 -4.64 -10.51 -11.97
C ALA A 200 -4.66 -9.21 -12.80
N GLY A 201 -3.92 -8.18 -12.38
CA GLY A 201 -3.70 -6.94 -13.13
C GLY A 201 -4.25 -5.69 -12.44
N VAL A 202 -4.53 -4.67 -13.25
CA VAL A 202 -5.20 -3.43 -12.83
C VAL A 202 -6.57 -3.37 -13.48
N HIS A 203 -7.56 -2.93 -12.71
CA HIS A 203 -8.93 -2.65 -13.14
C HIS A 203 -9.24 -1.17 -12.89
N ARG A 204 -10.08 -0.59 -13.74
CA ARG A 204 -10.43 0.83 -13.69
C ARG A 204 -11.94 1.02 -13.67
N SER A 205 -12.39 1.96 -12.84
CA SER A 205 -13.77 2.43 -12.75
C SER A 205 -13.82 3.91 -13.14
N GLU A 206 -14.94 4.33 -13.73
CA GLU A 206 -15.29 5.74 -14.01
C GLU A 206 -16.56 6.18 -13.27
N ASP A 207 -17.05 5.37 -12.32
CA ASP A 207 -18.31 5.58 -11.61
C ASP A 207 -18.15 5.43 -10.09
N GLY A 208 -16.98 5.79 -9.57
CA GLY A 208 -16.67 5.80 -8.14
C GLY A 208 -16.53 4.40 -7.54
N GLY A 209 -16.11 3.42 -8.36
CA GLY A 209 -15.89 2.05 -7.96
C GLY A 209 -17.15 1.20 -7.90
N ARG A 210 -18.21 1.53 -8.65
CA ARG A 210 -19.43 0.70 -8.73
C ARG A 210 -19.28 -0.39 -9.78
N THR A 211 -18.69 -0.06 -10.92
CA THR A 211 -18.35 -1.01 -11.99
C THR A 211 -16.89 -0.85 -12.41
N PHE A 212 -16.31 -1.93 -12.92
CA PHE A 212 -14.90 -1.99 -13.30
C PHE A 212 -14.73 -2.64 -14.68
N GLU A 213 -13.70 -2.18 -15.39
CA GLU A 213 -13.19 -2.79 -16.61
C GLU A 213 -11.70 -3.12 -16.46
N PRO A 214 -11.19 -4.15 -17.17
CA PRO A 214 -9.75 -4.43 -17.21
C PRO A 214 -8.98 -3.22 -17.75
N SER A 215 -7.89 -2.85 -17.06
CA SER A 215 -7.06 -1.68 -17.37
C SER A 215 -5.57 -2.05 -17.35
N SER A 216 -5.25 -3.17 -17.99
CA SER A 216 -3.93 -3.82 -17.94
C SER A 216 -3.21 -3.83 -19.29
N ASP A 217 -3.61 -2.98 -20.24
CA ASP A 217 -2.92 -2.94 -21.54
C ASP A 217 -1.44 -2.60 -21.37
N GLY A 218 -0.56 -3.35 -22.04
CA GLY A 218 0.90 -3.26 -21.89
C GLY A 218 1.48 -3.84 -20.57
N LEU A 219 0.66 -4.10 -19.55
CA LEU A 219 1.08 -4.68 -18.27
C LEU A 219 1.22 -6.21 -18.37
N ARG A 220 2.47 -6.69 -18.48
CA ARG A 220 2.77 -8.13 -18.71
C ARG A 220 3.01 -8.95 -17.44
N HIS A 221 2.91 -8.32 -16.28
CA HIS A 221 3.16 -8.93 -14.97
C HIS A 221 1.88 -8.81 -14.11
N PRO A 222 1.06 -9.87 -14.00
CA PRO A 222 -0.31 -9.74 -13.49
C PRO A 222 -0.39 -9.49 -11.98
N TYR A 223 0.63 -9.86 -11.21
CA TYR A 223 0.60 -9.67 -9.76
C TYR A 223 1.04 -8.24 -9.41
N VAL A 224 0.10 -7.31 -9.33
CA VAL A 224 0.38 -5.87 -9.22
C VAL A 224 0.33 -5.44 -7.76
N THR A 225 1.34 -4.72 -7.27
CA THR A 225 1.36 -4.26 -5.87
C THR A 225 0.28 -3.21 -5.58
N ARG A 226 0.62 -1.94 -5.81
CA ARG A 226 -0.25 -0.78 -5.69
C ARG A 226 0.03 0.14 -6.87
N VAL A 227 -0.97 0.89 -7.29
CA VAL A 227 -0.80 2.03 -8.19
C VAL A 227 -0.60 3.29 -7.35
N VAL A 228 0.39 4.10 -7.68
CA VAL A 228 0.53 5.46 -7.16
C VAL A 228 0.30 6.43 -8.30
N VAL A 229 -0.47 7.48 -8.03
CA VAL A 229 -0.83 8.52 -8.99
C VAL A 229 -0.22 9.82 -8.52
N HIS A 230 0.28 10.63 -9.45
CA HIS A 230 0.83 11.94 -9.10
C HIS A 230 -0.27 12.90 -8.63
N PRO A 231 -0.11 13.63 -7.50
CA PRO A 231 -1.13 14.56 -6.99
C PRO A 231 -1.57 15.65 -7.98
N ASP A 232 -0.67 16.21 -8.78
CA ASP A 232 -0.99 17.31 -9.72
C ASP A 232 -1.07 16.89 -11.20
N ARG A 233 -0.77 15.61 -11.50
CA ARG A 233 -0.77 15.03 -12.86
C ARG A 233 -1.49 13.68 -12.80
N PRO A 234 -2.82 13.65 -12.62
CA PRO A 234 -3.57 12.42 -12.36
C PRO A 234 -3.50 11.41 -13.52
N GLU A 235 -3.07 11.83 -14.71
CA GLU A 235 -2.74 10.97 -15.85
C GLU A 235 -1.46 10.16 -15.66
N VAL A 236 -0.51 10.65 -14.84
CA VAL A 236 0.76 9.98 -14.56
C VAL A 236 0.60 9.05 -13.36
N ALA A 237 0.80 7.76 -13.63
CA ALA A 237 0.75 6.72 -12.60
C ALA A 237 1.92 5.75 -12.71
N PHE A 238 2.36 5.24 -11.57
CA PHE A 238 3.42 4.23 -11.49
C PHE A 238 2.93 3.00 -10.74
N THR A 239 3.45 1.84 -11.11
CA THR A 239 3.26 0.62 -10.35
C THR A 239 4.45 -0.32 -10.49
N ALA A 240 4.52 -1.29 -9.59
CA ALA A 240 5.45 -2.39 -9.68
C ALA A 240 4.69 -3.71 -9.54
N ALA A 241 5.09 -4.69 -10.35
CA ALA A 241 4.36 -5.94 -10.50
C ALA A 241 5.30 -7.13 -10.72
N SER A 242 4.79 -8.34 -10.51
CA SER A 242 5.53 -9.60 -10.62
C SER A 242 4.80 -10.61 -11.50
N ARG A 243 5.53 -11.65 -11.94
CA ARG A 243 4.93 -12.80 -12.65
C ARG A 243 4.11 -13.69 -11.72
N CYS A 244 4.40 -13.66 -10.43
CA CYS A 244 3.69 -14.39 -9.39
C CYS A 244 3.79 -13.67 -8.05
N GLY A 245 2.96 -14.06 -7.09
CA GLY A 245 3.03 -13.56 -5.73
C GLY A 245 4.33 -14.00 -5.01
N PRO A 246 4.77 -13.26 -3.97
CA PRO A 246 6.04 -13.51 -3.28
C PRO A 246 6.17 -14.90 -2.65
N ARG A 247 5.05 -15.52 -2.22
CA ARG A 247 5.10 -16.90 -1.70
C ARG A 247 5.40 -17.93 -2.81
N ALA A 248 4.94 -17.68 -4.03
CA ALA A 248 5.15 -18.55 -5.17
C ALA A 248 6.50 -18.34 -5.88
N SER A 249 7.21 -17.24 -5.57
CA SER A 249 8.57 -16.99 -6.10
C SER A 249 9.64 -17.80 -5.37
N ALA A 250 9.39 -18.18 -4.10
CA ALA A 250 10.29 -18.99 -3.28
C ALA A 250 10.48 -20.39 -3.90
N GLY A 251 11.57 -20.56 -4.65
CA GLY A 251 11.92 -21.80 -5.36
C GLY A 251 12.01 -21.67 -6.88
N ARG A 252 11.67 -20.50 -7.44
CA ARG A 252 11.85 -20.24 -8.87
C ARG A 252 13.29 -19.79 -9.18
N PRO A 253 13.97 -20.40 -10.16
CA PRO A 253 15.29 -19.96 -10.60
C PRO A 253 15.34 -18.52 -11.07
N GLU A 254 14.21 -17.95 -11.49
CA GLU A 254 14.05 -16.57 -11.94
C GLU A 254 13.53 -15.60 -10.84
N GLY A 255 13.22 -16.11 -9.65
CA GLY A 255 12.57 -15.34 -8.60
C GLY A 255 11.13 -14.95 -8.96
N ALA A 256 10.69 -13.77 -8.52
CA ALA A 256 9.36 -13.25 -8.81
C ALA A 256 9.21 -12.72 -10.24
N GLY A 257 10.34 -12.36 -10.87
CA GLY A 257 10.36 -11.69 -12.16
C GLY A 257 9.63 -10.35 -12.09
N GLY A 258 10.07 -9.47 -11.20
CA GLY A 258 9.54 -8.13 -11.01
C GLY A 258 9.74 -7.20 -12.21
N ALA A 259 8.88 -6.20 -12.32
CA ALA A 259 8.99 -5.11 -13.27
C ALA A 259 8.30 -3.85 -12.73
N CYS A 260 8.80 -2.69 -13.15
CA CYS A 260 8.18 -1.40 -12.90
C CYS A 260 7.48 -0.91 -14.17
N TYR A 261 6.39 -0.17 -13.98
CA TYR A 261 5.52 0.31 -15.04
C TYR A 261 5.13 1.77 -14.79
N ARG A 262 4.97 2.51 -15.90
CA ARG A 262 4.39 3.85 -15.94
C ARG A 262 3.16 3.86 -16.83
N SER A 263 2.19 4.70 -16.49
CA SER A 263 1.09 5.12 -17.34
C SER A 263 1.11 6.64 -17.43
N ASP A 264 0.76 7.17 -18.60
CA ASP A 264 0.65 8.61 -18.90
C ASP A 264 -0.79 8.96 -19.36
N ASP A 265 -1.74 8.05 -19.16
CA ASP A 265 -3.14 8.18 -19.60
C ASP A 265 -4.16 7.81 -18.51
N GLY A 266 -3.76 7.93 -17.24
CA GLY A 266 -4.64 7.69 -16.09
C GLY A 266 -4.86 6.20 -15.80
N GLY A 267 -3.86 5.38 -16.10
CA GLY A 267 -3.86 3.95 -15.84
C GLY A 267 -4.54 3.10 -16.92
N ARG A 268 -4.82 3.64 -18.11
CA ARG A 268 -5.48 2.90 -19.20
C ARG A 268 -4.49 1.98 -19.91
N ALA A 269 -3.29 2.47 -20.20
CA ALA A 269 -2.19 1.71 -20.76
C ALA A 269 -0.90 1.88 -19.95
N TRP A 270 -0.03 0.87 -20.01
CA TRP A 270 1.16 0.77 -19.20
C TRP A 270 2.41 0.43 -20.02
N TRP A 271 3.50 1.14 -19.76
CA TRP A 271 4.80 0.92 -20.38
C TRP A 271 5.79 0.38 -19.35
N ARG A 272 6.49 -0.70 -19.70
CA ARG A 272 7.53 -1.28 -18.84
C ARG A 272 8.73 -0.33 -18.80
N LEU A 273 9.16 0.01 -17.59
CA LEU A 273 10.37 0.78 -17.32
C LEU A 273 11.57 -0.16 -17.23
N THR A 274 12.71 0.26 -17.79
CA THR A 274 13.91 -0.59 -17.89
C THR A 274 15.21 0.13 -17.55
N GLY A 275 15.29 1.46 -17.55
CA GLY A 275 16.55 2.16 -17.33
C GLY A 275 17.09 1.92 -15.92
N GLY A 276 18.33 1.46 -15.81
CA GLY A 276 18.98 1.14 -14.52
C GLY A 276 18.44 -0.09 -13.78
N LEU A 277 17.28 -0.63 -14.19
CA LEU A 277 16.72 -1.87 -13.64
C LEU A 277 17.39 -3.11 -14.26
N PRO A 278 17.51 -4.21 -13.51
CA PRO A 278 17.98 -5.47 -14.08
C PRO A 278 16.94 -6.05 -15.07
N ASP A 279 17.42 -6.73 -16.13
CA ASP A 279 16.55 -7.43 -17.10
C ASP A 279 15.56 -8.39 -16.41
N LEU A 280 16.04 -9.03 -15.35
CA LEU A 280 15.29 -9.89 -14.46
C LEU A 280 15.44 -9.40 -13.02
N MET A 281 14.41 -8.72 -12.52
CA MET A 281 14.29 -8.37 -11.12
C MET A 281 13.83 -9.62 -10.34
N ARG A 282 14.79 -10.33 -9.77
CA ARG A 282 14.52 -11.55 -8.98
C ARG A 282 13.67 -11.26 -7.72
N PRO A 283 13.95 -10.20 -6.95
CA PRO A 283 13.11 -9.82 -5.81
C PRO A 283 11.71 -9.41 -6.27
N ALA A 284 10.68 -9.77 -5.50
CA ALA A 284 9.33 -9.26 -5.72
C ALA A 284 9.26 -7.79 -5.29
N PRO A 285 8.74 -6.87 -6.12
CA PRO A 285 8.19 -5.62 -5.60
C PRO A 285 7.05 -5.95 -4.64
N THR A 286 7.07 -5.32 -3.47
CA THR A 286 6.12 -5.58 -2.38
C THR A 286 5.30 -4.35 -2.01
N CYS A 287 5.84 -3.16 -2.25
CA CYS A 287 5.14 -1.90 -2.09
C CYS A 287 5.79 -0.79 -2.93
N VAL A 288 5.04 0.30 -3.10
CA VAL A 288 5.47 1.45 -3.87
C VAL A 288 5.01 2.75 -3.20
N ALA A 289 5.73 3.84 -3.44
CA ALA A 289 5.35 5.19 -3.01
C ALA A 289 5.78 6.23 -4.06
N GLY A 290 4.99 7.29 -4.23
CA GLY A 290 5.40 8.47 -4.99
C GLY A 290 5.83 9.61 -4.06
N ASP A 291 6.60 10.55 -4.58
CA ASP A 291 6.90 11.80 -3.88
C ASP A 291 5.77 12.81 -4.12
N PRO A 292 5.08 13.31 -3.07
CA PRO A 292 4.03 14.30 -3.25
C PRO A 292 4.55 15.68 -3.70
N GLY A 293 5.84 15.95 -3.55
CA GLY A 293 6.50 17.19 -3.98
C GLY A 293 7.31 17.06 -5.26
N ASP A 294 7.42 15.86 -5.83
CA ASP A 294 8.12 15.63 -7.09
C ASP A 294 7.41 14.58 -7.96
N PRO A 295 6.81 15.01 -9.08
CA PRO A 295 6.08 14.11 -9.96
C PRO A 295 6.86 13.03 -10.67
N ASP A 296 8.16 13.18 -10.74
CA ASP A 296 9.05 12.28 -11.46
C ASP A 296 9.77 11.33 -10.48
N SER A 297 9.48 11.44 -9.17
CA SER A 297 10.04 10.61 -8.12
C SER A 297 9.13 9.43 -7.70
N PHE A 298 9.64 8.20 -7.85
CA PHE A 298 8.92 6.95 -7.53
C PHE A 298 9.84 5.93 -6.84
N TYR A 299 9.34 5.36 -5.74
CA TYR A 299 10.04 4.40 -4.89
C TYR A 299 9.42 3.01 -4.98
N VAL A 300 10.26 1.98 -5.06
CA VAL A 300 9.85 0.57 -5.11
C VAL A 300 10.58 -0.23 -4.05
N GLY A 301 9.84 -0.74 -3.08
CA GLY A 301 10.35 -1.64 -2.05
C GLY A 301 10.24 -3.10 -2.47
N THR A 302 11.23 -3.91 -2.10
CA THR A 302 11.30 -5.33 -2.48
C THR A 302 11.36 -6.30 -1.31
N ASP A 303 11.13 -7.59 -1.58
CA ASP A 303 11.21 -8.68 -0.60
C ASP A 303 12.64 -9.03 -0.14
N ASP A 304 13.68 -8.47 -0.76
CA ASP A 304 15.08 -8.60 -0.33
C ASP A 304 15.57 -7.42 0.54
N GLY A 305 14.68 -6.48 0.88
CA GLY A 305 15.02 -5.31 1.69
C GLY A 305 15.56 -4.12 0.89
N SER A 306 15.63 -4.20 -0.44
CA SER A 306 16.06 -3.07 -1.27
C SER A 306 14.94 -2.05 -1.48
N VAL A 307 15.32 -0.79 -1.68
CA VAL A 307 14.44 0.26 -2.18
C VAL A 307 15.07 0.88 -3.42
N TRP A 308 14.38 0.74 -4.55
CA TRP A 308 14.73 1.37 -5.81
C TRP A 308 14.06 2.74 -5.92
N LEU A 309 14.72 3.68 -6.60
CA LEU A 309 14.27 5.04 -6.82
C LEU A 309 14.52 5.44 -8.26
N THR A 310 13.54 6.11 -8.86
CA THR A 310 13.70 6.98 -10.03
C THR A 310 13.33 8.40 -9.61
N GLU A 311 14.02 9.39 -10.18
CA GLU A 311 13.76 10.83 -9.99
C GLU A 311 13.52 11.55 -11.32
N ASP A 312 13.41 10.78 -12.41
CA ASP A 312 13.30 11.24 -13.79
C ASP A 312 12.10 10.59 -14.51
N GLY A 313 11.07 10.23 -13.75
CA GLY A 313 9.82 9.71 -14.27
C GLY A 313 9.95 8.29 -14.83
N GLY A 314 10.95 7.54 -14.38
CA GLY A 314 11.21 6.17 -14.77
C GLY A 314 12.19 6.01 -15.93
N GLU A 315 12.87 7.07 -16.36
CA GLU A 315 13.93 6.97 -17.37
C GLU A 315 15.13 6.19 -16.81
N THR A 316 15.51 6.41 -15.56
CA THR A 316 16.56 5.66 -14.87
C THR A 316 16.20 5.32 -13.42
N PHE A 317 16.65 4.15 -12.98
CA PHE A 317 16.52 3.68 -11.60
C PHE A 317 17.87 3.45 -10.96
N GLY A 318 17.97 3.80 -9.68
CA GLY A 318 19.07 3.46 -8.79
C GLY A 318 18.57 2.80 -7.51
N ILE A 319 19.47 2.13 -6.80
CA ILE A 319 19.18 1.62 -5.45
C ILE A 319 19.39 2.78 -4.46
N ALA A 320 18.31 3.22 -3.84
CA ALA A 320 18.35 4.23 -2.78
C ALA A 320 18.78 3.62 -1.45
N VAL A 321 18.16 2.49 -1.06
CA VAL A 321 18.41 1.79 0.20
C VAL A 321 18.70 0.33 -0.08
N GLU A 322 19.73 -0.23 0.57
CA GLU A 322 20.07 -1.65 0.56
C GLU A 322 20.59 -2.09 1.93
N GLY A 323 20.62 -3.41 2.18
CA GLY A 323 21.21 -3.99 3.38
C GLY A 323 20.39 -3.82 4.67
N ILE A 324 19.13 -3.36 4.57
CA ILE A 324 18.17 -3.44 5.68
C ILE A 324 17.52 -4.83 5.73
N GLN A 325 17.04 -5.24 6.90
CA GLN A 325 16.53 -6.60 7.11
C GLN A 325 15.02 -6.68 6.90
N GLY A 326 14.59 -7.78 6.28
CA GLY A 326 13.17 -8.11 6.05
C GLY A 326 12.61 -7.50 4.77
N TRP A 327 11.43 -7.96 4.38
CA TRP A 327 10.75 -7.48 3.18
C TRP A 327 10.30 -6.05 3.42
N VAL A 328 10.44 -5.17 2.41
CA VAL A 328 9.88 -3.84 2.51
C VAL A 328 8.36 -3.94 2.38
N ARG A 329 7.61 -3.56 3.40
CA ARG A 329 6.14 -3.68 3.45
C ARG A 329 5.44 -2.35 3.27
N HIS A 330 6.10 -1.26 3.65
CA HIS A 330 5.53 0.07 3.59
C HIS A 330 6.61 1.12 3.32
N LEU A 331 6.26 2.11 2.50
CA LEU A 331 7.09 3.26 2.19
C LEU A 331 6.26 4.52 2.45
N LEU A 332 6.82 5.46 3.21
CA LEU A 332 6.24 6.77 3.44
C LEU A 332 7.32 7.83 3.28
N LEU A 333 7.12 8.74 2.33
CA LEU A 333 8.00 9.89 2.16
C LEU A 333 7.50 11.07 2.98
N ALA A 334 8.41 11.75 3.67
CA ALA A 334 8.16 13.02 4.34
C ALA A 334 9.23 14.05 3.95
N ARG A 335 8.83 15.32 3.95
CA ARG A 335 9.68 16.50 3.70
C ARG A 335 9.70 17.39 4.96
N ARG A 336 10.76 18.18 5.15
CA ARG A 336 10.98 19.00 6.35
C ARG A 336 11.15 20.47 6.01
#